data_AF-A0A8T5BTY9-F1
#
_entry.id   AF-A0A8T5BTY9-F1
#
_cell.length_a   1.000
_cell.length_b   1.000
_cell.length_c   1.000
_cell.angle_alpha   90.00
_cell.angle_beta   90.00
_cell.angle_gamma   90.00
#
_symmetry.space_group_name_H-M   'P 1'
#
loop_
_entity.id
_entity.type
_entity.pdbx_description
1 polymer ?
#
loop_
_entity_poly.entity_id
_entity_poly.type
_entity_poly.pdbx_seq_one_letter_code
_entity_poly.pdbx_strand_id
1 'polypeptide(L)'
;MKKNATIYLSLSIVFTGLVAVSTMLIRIPVAATGGYINIGDAMIFICALTFGPTIGGLAGGIGSAIADMIGYPVFAPFTLVIKGLEGFLAGFIKDGKNVKKDLFGWGVGASIMVIGYFIAESYIMKLGIAAALTEVPGNLFQAFFGGLIGIPTTIVLRKRLKNISVLKPLLEKLSS
;
A
#
# COMPACT_ATOMS: atom_id res chain seq x y z
N MET A 1 16.97 -22.65 3.72
CA MET A 1 16.56 -21.39 4.41
C MET A 1 17.08 -20.13 3.72
N LYS A 2 18.38 -20.00 3.36
CA LYS A 2 18.97 -18.78 2.76
C LYS A 2 18.33 -18.32 1.43
N LYS A 3 18.04 -19.23 0.49
CA LYS A 3 17.46 -18.89 -0.84
C LYS A 3 16.12 -18.13 -0.76
N ASN A 4 15.27 -18.48 0.20
CA ASN A 4 13.97 -17.82 0.37
C ASN A 4 14.15 -16.41 0.93
N ALA A 5 15.08 -16.20 1.86
CA ALA A 5 15.37 -14.88 2.44
C ALA A 5 15.85 -13.88 1.36
N THR A 6 16.73 -14.31 0.45
CA THR A 6 17.20 -13.48 -0.66
C THR A 6 16.05 -13.05 -1.56
N ILE A 7 15.15 -13.97 -1.95
CA ILE A 7 13.99 -13.65 -2.79
C ILE A 7 13.05 -12.68 -2.08
N TYR A 8 12.74 -12.92 -0.79
CA TYR A 8 11.91 -12.02 0.02
C TYR A 8 12.50 -10.61 0.05
N LEU A 9 13.80 -10.49 0.33
CA LEU A 9 14.49 -9.20 0.40
C LEU A 9 14.48 -8.48 -0.95
N SER A 10 14.80 -9.20 -2.04
CA SER A 10 14.77 -8.64 -3.40
C SER A 10 13.38 -8.13 -3.77
N LEU A 11 12.32 -8.90 -3.47
CA LEU A 11 10.95 -8.47 -3.72
C LEU A 11 10.60 -7.24 -2.88
N SER A 12 10.92 -7.22 -1.58
CA SER A 12 10.69 -6.05 -0.73
C SER A 12 11.33 -4.79 -1.32
N ILE A 13 12.60 -4.85 -1.73
CA ILE A 13 13.32 -3.69 -2.27
C ILE A 13 12.72 -3.24 -3.61
N VAL A 14 12.48 -4.18 -4.54
CA VAL A 14 11.91 -3.84 -5.85
C VAL A 14 10.53 -3.22 -5.70
N PHE A 15 9.65 -3.81 -4.89
CA PHE A 15 8.30 -3.27 -4.68
C PHE A 15 8.31 -1.98 -3.88
N THR A 16 9.28 -1.76 -2.98
CA THR A 16 9.47 -0.45 -2.33
C THR A 16 9.74 0.64 -3.37
N GLY A 17 10.65 0.39 -4.32
CA GLY A 17 10.92 1.33 -5.41
C GLY A 17 9.70 1.55 -6.32
N LEU A 18 8.98 0.48 -6.66
CA LEU A 18 7.76 0.59 -7.47
C LEU A 18 6.64 1.37 -6.77
N VAL A 19 6.45 1.18 -5.46
CA VAL A 19 5.50 1.97 -4.68
C VAL A 19 5.92 3.43 -4.70
N ALA A 20 7.19 3.75 -4.40
CA ALA A 20 7.68 5.13 -4.43
C ALA A 20 7.42 5.82 -5.78
N VAL A 21 7.78 5.16 -6.89
CA VAL A 21 7.53 5.69 -8.24
C VAL A 21 6.02 5.86 -8.48
N SER A 22 5.21 4.87 -8.14
CA SER A 22 3.74 4.92 -8.35
C SER A 22 3.09 6.06 -7.58
N THR A 23 3.54 6.31 -6.35
CA THR A 23 3.09 7.43 -5.51
C THR A 23 3.49 8.78 -6.12
N MET A 24 4.63 8.86 -6.80
CA MET A 24 5.12 10.10 -7.42
C MET A 24 4.52 10.38 -8.81
N LEU A 25 4.08 9.35 -9.55
CA LEU A 25 3.66 9.48 -10.96
C LEU A 25 2.47 10.42 -11.15
N ILE A 26 1.42 10.25 -10.34
CA ILE A 26 0.23 11.12 -10.37
C ILE A 26 0.02 11.63 -8.97
N ARG A 27 0.34 12.91 -8.76
CA ARG A 27 0.15 13.64 -7.50
C ARG A 27 -0.67 14.89 -7.75
N ILE A 28 -1.79 15.02 -7.07
CA ILE A 28 -2.68 16.19 -7.14
C ILE A 28 -2.56 16.93 -5.81
N PRO A 29 -1.91 18.11 -5.77
CA PRO A 29 -1.73 18.86 -4.54
C PRO A 29 -3.05 19.31 -3.91
N VAL A 30 -3.11 19.31 -2.59
CA VAL A 30 -4.26 19.77 -1.80
C VAL A 30 -3.81 20.97 -0.95
N ALA A 31 -4.26 22.16 -1.33
CA ALA A 31 -3.81 23.41 -0.73
C ALA A 31 -4.21 23.55 0.76
N ALA A 32 -5.31 22.94 1.18
CA ALA A 32 -5.86 23.10 2.54
C ALA A 32 -5.00 22.44 3.63
N THR A 33 -4.31 21.35 3.29
CA THR A 33 -3.47 20.55 4.21
C THR A 33 -1.98 20.69 3.90
N GLY A 34 -1.65 21.21 2.70
CA GLY A 34 -0.31 21.13 2.14
C GLY A 34 0.07 19.71 1.72
N GLY A 35 -0.89 18.79 1.65
CA GLY A 35 -0.74 17.39 1.23
C GLY A 35 -1.01 17.18 -0.26
N TYR A 36 -1.22 15.92 -0.64
CA TYR A 36 -1.53 15.54 -2.02
C TYR A 36 -2.23 14.18 -2.12
N ILE A 37 -3.03 14.05 -3.17
CA ILE A 37 -3.69 12.80 -3.56
C ILE A 37 -2.79 12.05 -4.54
N ASN A 38 -2.63 10.74 -4.37
CA ASN A 38 -1.85 9.88 -5.29
C ASN A 38 -2.57 8.58 -5.67
N ILE A 39 -2.03 7.85 -6.65
CA ILE A 39 -2.56 6.55 -7.10
C ILE A 39 -1.65 5.37 -6.70
N GLY A 40 -0.70 5.60 -5.80
CA GLY A 40 0.31 4.62 -5.37
C GLY A 40 -0.28 3.42 -4.64
N ASP A 41 -1.46 3.58 -4.04
CA ASP A 41 -2.17 2.54 -3.27
C ASP A 41 -2.44 1.28 -4.09
N ALA A 42 -2.63 1.43 -5.41
CA ALA A 42 -2.73 0.29 -6.31
C ALA A 42 -1.51 -0.63 -6.20
N MET A 43 -0.30 -0.06 -6.19
CA MET A 43 0.93 -0.84 -6.06
C MET A 43 1.08 -1.46 -4.66
N ILE A 44 0.63 -0.76 -3.61
CA ILE A 44 0.59 -1.27 -2.24
C ILE A 44 -0.32 -2.50 -2.15
N PHE A 45 -1.55 -2.43 -2.68
CA PHE A 45 -2.46 -3.56 -2.68
C PHE A 45 -1.97 -4.69 -3.59
N ILE A 46 -1.33 -4.40 -4.73
CA ILE A 46 -0.71 -5.42 -5.58
C ILE A 46 0.33 -6.21 -4.78
N CYS A 47 1.26 -5.53 -4.11
CA CYS A 47 2.33 -6.22 -3.40
C CYS A 47 1.83 -6.92 -2.13
N ALA A 48 0.92 -6.30 -1.38
CA ALA A 48 0.32 -6.88 -0.18
C ALA A 48 -0.49 -8.14 -0.50
N LEU A 49 -1.41 -8.05 -1.47
CA LEU A 49 -2.26 -9.18 -1.83
C LEU A 49 -1.47 -10.24 -2.62
N THR A 50 -0.41 -9.89 -3.34
CA THR A 50 0.41 -10.92 -4.01
C THR A 50 1.36 -11.62 -3.04
N PHE A 51 2.09 -10.87 -2.21
CA PHE A 51 3.25 -11.36 -1.46
C PHE A 51 3.09 -11.34 0.06
N GLY A 52 1.95 -10.88 0.58
CA GLY A 52 1.62 -10.95 2.01
C GLY A 52 2.08 -9.76 2.83
N PRO A 53 1.90 -9.86 4.16
CA PRO A 53 1.90 -8.71 5.06
C PRO A 53 3.26 -8.03 5.15
N THR A 54 4.35 -8.81 5.19
CA THR A 54 5.70 -8.25 5.34
C THR A 54 6.12 -7.43 4.13
N ILE A 55 5.95 -7.98 2.92
CA ILE A 55 6.31 -7.25 1.68
C ILE A 55 5.34 -6.09 1.48
N GLY A 56 4.04 -6.30 1.69
CA GLY A 56 3.02 -5.25 1.59
C GLY A 56 3.31 -4.06 2.51
N GLY A 57 3.58 -4.32 3.79
CA GLY A 57 3.86 -3.27 4.75
C GLY A 57 5.19 -2.56 4.53
N LEU A 58 6.27 -3.30 4.23
CA LEU A 58 7.57 -2.69 3.94
C LEU A 58 7.51 -1.83 2.67
N ALA A 59 6.96 -2.37 1.58
CA ALA A 59 6.86 -1.64 0.32
C ALA A 59 5.91 -0.44 0.43
N GLY A 60 4.75 -0.62 1.06
CA GLY A 60 3.76 0.44 1.25
C GLY A 60 4.29 1.58 2.10
N GLY A 61 4.82 1.28 3.29
CA GLY A 61 5.34 2.27 4.21
C GLY A 61 6.60 2.95 3.68
N ILE A 62 7.67 2.19 3.42
CA ILE A 62 8.97 2.75 3.05
C ILE A 62 8.89 3.43 1.67
N GLY A 63 8.21 2.80 0.71
CA GLY A 63 8.10 3.34 -0.65
C GLY A 63 7.36 4.67 -0.67
N SER A 64 6.21 4.74 -0.01
CA SER A 64 5.42 5.98 0.06
C SER A 64 6.12 7.06 0.88
N ALA A 65 6.80 6.70 1.97
CA ALA A 65 7.58 7.67 2.76
C ALA A 65 8.75 8.25 1.95
N ILE A 66 9.42 7.45 1.10
CA ILE A 66 10.45 7.95 0.17
C ILE A 66 9.83 8.97 -0.81
N ALA A 67 8.64 8.70 -1.35
CA ALA A 67 7.95 9.64 -2.22
C ALA A 67 7.65 10.97 -1.52
N ASP A 68 7.20 10.92 -0.27
CA ASP A 68 6.96 12.12 0.54
C ASP A 68 8.23 12.91 0.81
N MET A 69 9.36 12.26 1.08
CA MET A 69 10.63 12.96 1.24
C MET A 69 11.04 13.78 0.00
N ILE A 70 10.47 13.51 -1.18
CA ILE A 70 10.78 14.17 -2.46
C ILE A 70 9.73 15.27 -2.81
N GLY A 71 8.92 15.73 -1.86
CA GLY A 71 8.06 16.90 -2.10
C GLY A 71 7.14 17.31 -0.94
N TYR A 72 6.87 16.40 -0.02
CA TYR A 72 5.99 16.58 1.14
C TYR A 72 6.61 16.00 2.43
N PRO A 73 7.85 16.37 2.83
CA PRO A 73 8.62 15.60 3.82
C PRO A 73 7.98 15.52 5.21
N VAL A 74 7.12 16.49 5.57
CA VAL A 74 6.38 16.48 6.84
C VAL A 74 5.44 15.28 6.95
N PHE A 75 4.95 14.76 5.82
CA PHE A 75 4.05 13.60 5.77
C PHE A 75 4.79 12.26 5.89
N ALA A 76 6.08 12.21 5.54
CA ALA A 76 6.87 10.98 5.46
C ALA A 76 6.79 10.07 6.72
N PRO A 77 6.93 10.56 7.97
CA PRO A 77 6.83 9.68 9.14
C PRO A 77 5.41 9.12 9.34
N PHE A 78 4.37 9.89 9.00
CA PHE A 78 2.98 9.44 9.10
C PHE A 78 2.67 8.42 8.02
N THR A 79 3.04 8.72 6.78
CA THR A 79 2.91 7.84 5.62
C THR A 79 3.61 6.51 5.84
N LEU A 80 4.82 6.51 6.42
CA LEU A 80 5.55 5.27 6.75
C LEU A 80 4.70 4.32 7.60
N VAL A 81 4.03 4.87 8.62
CA VAL A 81 3.19 4.09 9.54
C VAL A 81 1.86 3.73 8.88
N ILE A 82 1.17 4.70 8.30
CA ILE A 82 -0.20 4.54 7.77
C ILE A 82 -0.19 3.59 6.57
N LYS A 83 0.62 3.87 5.54
CA LYS A 83 0.73 3.02 4.34
C LYS A 83 1.39 1.68 4.66
N GLY A 84 2.26 1.66 5.68
CA GLY A 84 2.83 0.42 6.21
C GLY A 84 1.77 -0.49 6.81
N LEU A 85 0.87 0.05 7.64
CA LEU A 85 -0.24 -0.70 8.23
C LEU A 85 -1.29 -1.09 7.18
N GLU A 86 -1.59 -0.22 6.21
CA GLU A 86 -2.46 -0.50 5.07
C GLU A 86 -1.99 -1.77 4.33
N GLY A 87 -0.74 -1.78 3.88
CA GLY A 87 -0.17 -2.91 3.15
C GLY A 87 -0.02 -4.16 4.02
N PHE A 88 0.36 -3.99 5.29
CA PHE A 88 0.51 -5.11 6.22
C PHE A 88 -0.82 -5.82 6.47
N LEU A 89 -1.88 -5.07 6.84
CA LEU A 89 -3.17 -5.65 7.20
C LEU A 89 -3.89 -6.25 5.98
N ALA A 90 -3.83 -5.57 4.83
CA ALA A 90 -4.35 -6.14 3.59
C ALA A 90 -3.65 -7.46 3.24
N GLY A 91 -2.32 -7.49 3.38
CA GLY A 91 -1.52 -8.69 3.14
C GLY A 91 -1.73 -9.79 4.17
N PHE A 92 -2.07 -9.46 5.41
CA PHE A 92 -2.35 -10.41 6.49
C PHE A 92 -3.70 -11.10 6.30
N ILE A 93 -4.72 -10.37 5.87
CA ILE A 93 -6.09 -10.88 5.71
C ILE A 93 -6.26 -11.72 4.44
N LYS A 94 -5.44 -11.45 3.42
CA LYS A 94 -5.55 -12.07 2.09
C LYS A 94 -5.68 -13.60 2.13
N ASP A 95 -6.25 -14.17 1.07
CA ASP A 95 -6.40 -15.63 0.93
C ASP A 95 -5.59 -16.22 -0.21
N GLY A 96 -5.37 -15.47 -1.28
CA GLY A 96 -4.78 -16.05 -2.49
C GLY A 96 -5.77 -16.79 -3.40
N LYS A 97 -6.85 -17.36 -2.83
CA LYS A 97 -7.85 -18.18 -3.54
C LYS A 97 -9.26 -17.57 -3.49
N ASN A 98 -9.65 -17.00 -2.36
CA ASN A 98 -10.94 -16.34 -2.19
C ASN A 98 -10.87 -14.82 -2.41
N VAL A 99 -11.38 -14.37 -3.56
CA VAL A 99 -11.43 -12.94 -3.92
C VAL A 99 -12.25 -12.11 -2.92
N LYS A 100 -13.28 -12.68 -2.26
CA LYS A 100 -14.05 -11.93 -1.25
C LYS A 100 -13.20 -11.59 -0.02
N LYS A 101 -12.29 -12.49 0.37
CA LYS A 101 -11.38 -12.25 1.50
C LYS A 101 -10.27 -11.26 1.11
N ASP A 102 -9.80 -11.30 -0.14
CA ASP A 102 -8.90 -10.27 -0.67
C ASP A 102 -9.57 -8.88 -0.72
N LEU A 103 -10.84 -8.81 -1.15
CA LEU A 103 -11.67 -7.59 -1.08
C LEU A 103 -11.82 -7.08 0.35
N PHE A 104 -12.04 -7.99 1.30
CA PHE A 104 -12.11 -7.62 2.72
C PHE A 104 -10.77 -7.09 3.23
N GLY A 105 -9.65 -7.72 2.85
CA GLY A 105 -8.30 -7.23 3.19
C GLY A 105 -8.02 -5.85 2.60
N TRP A 106 -8.40 -5.61 1.34
CA TRP A 106 -8.35 -4.28 0.73
C TRP A 106 -9.18 -3.27 1.52
N GLY A 107 -10.43 -3.60 1.85
CA GLY A 107 -11.33 -2.70 2.58
C GLY A 107 -10.78 -2.31 3.97
N VAL A 108 -10.17 -3.27 4.68
CA VAL A 108 -9.53 -3.01 5.97
C VAL A 108 -8.30 -2.10 5.79
N GLY A 109 -7.42 -2.41 4.84
CA GLY A 109 -6.24 -1.58 4.55
C GLY A 109 -6.62 -0.15 4.15
N ALA A 110 -7.58 0.00 3.24
CA ALA A 110 -8.13 1.28 2.80
C ALA A 110 -8.71 2.10 3.96
N SER A 111 -9.45 1.44 4.87
CA SER A 111 -10.02 2.12 6.04
C SER A 111 -8.93 2.65 6.97
N ILE A 112 -7.88 1.85 7.21
CA ILE A 112 -6.72 2.26 8.01
C ILE A 112 -6.02 3.46 7.39
N MET A 113 -5.90 3.48 6.06
CA MET A 113 -5.30 4.58 5.34
C MET A 113 -6.11 5.87 5.51
N VAL A 114 -7.42 5.85 5.20
CA VAL A 114 -8.29 7.03 5.29
C VAL A 114 -8.37 7.56 6.74
N ILE A 115 -8.58 6.67 7.71
CA ILE A 115 -8.68 7.04 9.13
C ILE A 115 -7.32 7.54 9.65
N GLY A 116 -6.23 6.89 9.24
CA GLY A 116 -4.87 7.23 9.64
C GLY A 116 -4.49 8.65 9.22
N TYR A 117 -4.70 9.01 7.95
CA TYR A 117 -4.43 10.37 7.47
C TYR A 117 -5.32 11.39 8.16
N PHE A 118 -6.63 11.11 8.29
CA PHE A 118 -7.55 12.00 8.99
C PHE A 118 -7.11 12.30 10.43
N ILE A 119 -6.68 11.28 11.19
CA ILE A 119 -6.18 11.45 12.56
C ILE A 119 -4.86 12.22 12.58
N ALA A 120 -3.93 11.88 11.68
CA ALA A 120 -2.62 12.51 11.62
C ALA A 120 -2.76 14.01 11.32
N GLU A 121 -3.53 14.38 10.31
CA GLU A 121 -3.76 15.76 9.89
C GLU A 121 -4.54 16.55 10.95
N SER A 122 -5.62 15.97 11.49
CA SER A 122 -6.49 16.64 12.46
C SER A 122 -5.75 16.94 13.77
N TYR A 123 -5.06 15.95 14.34
CA TYR A 123 -4.60 16.00 15.73
C TYR A 123 -3.08 16.05 15.87
N ILE A 124 -2.34 15.30 15.07
CA ILE A 124 -0.88 15.20 15.25
C ILE A 124 -0.17 16.38 14.58
N MET A 125 -0.57 16.69 13.34
CA MET A 125 -0.10 17.85 12.59
C MET A 125 -0.80 19.15 13.00
N LYS A 126 -1.90 19.05 13.77
CA LYS A 126 -2.68 20.17 14.31
C LYS A 126 -3.23 21.10 13.22
N LEU A 127 -3.57 20.56 12.05
CA LEU A 127 -4.22 21.31 10.97
C LEU A 127 -5.70 21.59 11.26
N GLY A 128 -6.29 20.78 12.15
CA GLY A 128 -7.69 20.87 12.55
C GLY A 128 -8.62 20.02 11.67
N ILE A 129 -9.77 19.64 12.25
CA ILE A 129 -10.72 18.71 11.63
C ILE A 129 -11.23 19.24 10.29
N ALA A 130 -11.50 20.54 10.19
CA ALA A 130 -12.01 21.15 8.96
C ALA A 130 -11.05 21.00 7.78
N ALA A 131 -9.74 21.17 8.01
CA ALA A 131 -8.72 20.97 6.98
C ALA A 131 -8.59 19.49 6.60
N ALA A 132 -8.51 18.59 7.59
CA ALA A 132 -8.39 17.14 7.34
C ALA A 132 -9.61 16.56 6.58
N LEU A 133 -10.82 17.09 6.81
CA LEU A 133 -12.01 16.67 6.06
C LEU A 133 -11.92 16.96 4.55
N THR A 134 -11.08 17.91 4.13
CA THR A 134 -10.88 18.20 2.70
C THR A 134 -10.09 17.11 1.97
N GLU A 135 -9.25 16.36 2.69
CA GLU A 135 -8.45 15.24 2.15
C GLU A 135 -9.25 13.94 2.08
N VAL A 136 -10.27 13.76 2.93
CA VAL A 136 -11.04 12.50 3.00
C VAL A 136 -11.61 12.05 1.64
N PRO A 137 -12.25 12.91 0.82
CA PRO A 137 -12.68 12.52 -0.52
C PRO A 137 -11.52 12.07 -1.42
N GLY A 138 -10.38 12.73 -1.30
CA GLY A 138 -9.15 12.39 -2.00
C GLY A 138 -8.63 11.01 -1.58
N ASN A 139 -8.51 10.76 -0.27
CA ASN A 139 -8.09 9.48 0.28
C ASN A 139 -9.04 8.33 -0.08
N LEU A 140 -10.36 8.58 -0.07
CA LEU A 140 -11.34 7.61 -0.56
C LEU A 140 -11.15 7.28 -2.05
N PHE A 141 -10.81 8.29 -2.85
CA PHE A 141 -10.46 8.09 -4.26
C PHE A 141 -9.19 7.24 -4.41
N GLN A 142 -8.12 7.48 -3.63
CA GLN A 142 -6.91 6.64 -3.65
C GLN A 142 -7.25 5.19 -3.30
N ALA A 143 -8.00 4.98 -2.22
CA ALA A 143 -8.44 3.66 -1.78
C ALA A 143 -9.25 2.93 -2.86
N PHE A 144 -10.20 3.62 -3.50
CA PHE A 144 -11.02 3.08 -4.58
C PHE A 144 -10.16 2.63 -5.76
N PHE A 145 -9.25 3.47 -6.26
CA PHE A 145 -8.35 3.11 -7.35
C PHE A 145 -7.36 2.02 -6.96
N GLY A 146 -6.96 2.00 -5.69
CA GLY A 146 -6.16 0.94 -5.08
C GLY A 146 -6.81 -0.43 -5.23
N GLY A 147 -8.11 -0.52 -4.97
CA GLY A 147 -8.89 -1.76 -5.14
C GLY A 147 -9.18 -2.08 -6.61
N LEU A 148 -9.64 -1.06 -7.36
CA LEU A 148 -10.03 -1.17 -8.77
C LEU A 148 -8.89 -1.70 -9.65
N ILE A 149 -7.67 -1.23 -9.44
CA ILE A 149 -6.48 -1.66 -10.17
C ILE A 149 -5.80 -2.83 -9.46
N GLY A 150 -5.68 -2.76 -8.14
CA GLY A 150 -4.84 -3.68 -7.38
C GLY A 150 -5.38 -5.10 -7.34
N ILE A 151 -6.69 -5.30 -7.22
CA ILE A 151 -7.29 -6.63 -7.13
C ILE A 151 -7.19 -7.40 -8.47
N PRO A 152 -7.63 -6.84 -9.62
CA PRO A 152 -7.49 -7.53 -10.90
C PRO A 152 -6.03 -7.85 -11.22
N THR A 153 -5.12 -6.89 -10.99
CA THR A 153 -3.69 -7.06 -11.24
C THR A 153 -3.09 -8.17 -10.38
N THR A 154 -3.46 -8.22 -9.09
CA THR A 154 -3.05 -9.30 -8.18
C THR A 154 -3.50 -10.67 -8.68
N ILE A 155 -4.74 -10.79 -9.15
CA ILE A 155 -5.29 -12.07 -9.65
C ILE A 155 -4.47 -12.56 -10.85
N VAL A 156 -4.17 -11.66 -11.80
CA VAL A 156 -3.34 -11.98 -12.98
C VAL A 156 -1.92 -12.34 -12.55
N LEU A 157 -1.32 -11.55 -11.67
CA LEU A 157 0.06 -11.74 -11.22
C LEU A 157 0.23 -13.07 -10.49
N ARG A 158 -0.65 -13.41 -9.54
CA ARG A 158 -0.63 -14.70 -8.83
C ARG A 158 -0.72 -15.89 -9.80
N LYS A 159 -1.52 -15.80 -10.88
CA LYS A 159 -1.61 -16.86 -11.90
C LYS A 159 -0.31 -17.02 -12.67
N ARG A 160 0.33 -15.92 -13.05
CA ARG A 160 1.59 -15.94 -13.83
C ARG A 160 2.78 -16.39 -12.98
N LEU A 161 2.89 -15.91 -11.74
CA LEU A 161 4.03 -16.21 -10.89
C LEU A 161 4.06 -17.67 -10.40
N LYS A 162 2.91 -18.36 -10.31
CA LYS A 162 2.85 -19.80 -10.00
C LYS A 162 3.58 -20.68 -11.02
N ASN A 163 3.73 -20.20 -12.26
CA ASN A 163 4.45 -20.90 -13.31
C ASN A 163 5.98 -20.69 -13.23
N ILE A 164 6.45 -19.81 -12.34
CA ILE A 164 7.87 -19.54 -12.14
C ILE A 164 8.39 -20.44 -11.02
N SER A 165 9.23 -21.41 -11.38
CA SER A 165 9.75 -22.45 -10.47
C SER A 165 10.43 -21.89 -9.22
N VAL A 166 11.11 -20.73 -9.34
CA VAL A 166 11.81 -20.07 -8.23
C VAL A 166 10.85 -19.42 -7.22
N LEU A 167 9.67 -18.97 -7.65
CA LEU A 167 8.70 -18.24 -6.82
C LEU A 167 7.57 -19.13 -6.29
N LYS A 168 7.37 -20.30 -6.90
CA LYS A 168 6.31 -21.24 -6.48
C LYS A 168 6.34 -21.58 -4.97
N PRO A 169 7.50 -21.94 -4.36
CA PRO A 169 7.54 -22.27 -2.93
C PRO A 169 7.21 -21.07 -2.02
N LEU A 170 7.56 -19.87 -2.47
CA LEU A 170 7.25 -18.62 -1.78
C LEU A 170 5.75 -18.35 -1.77
N LEU A 171 5.12 -18.45 -2.95
CA LEU A 171 3.69 -18.18 -3.11
C LEU A 171 2.82 -19.23 -2.43
N GLU A 172 3.23 -20.49 -2.42
CA GLU A 172 2.52 -21.56 -1.70
C GLU A 172 2.53 -21.29 -0.19
N LYS A 173 3.69 -20.94 0.38
CA LYS A 173 3.81 -20.56 1.81
C LYS A 173 3.01 -19.30 2.17
N LEU A 174 2.86 -18.37 1.23
CA LEU A 174 2.09 -17.15 1.44
C LEU A 174 0.59 -17.34 1.21
N SER A 175 0.18 -18.43 0.58
CA SER A 175 -1.23 -18.78 0.31
C SER A 175 -1.83 -19.76 1.32
N SER A 176 -1.02 -20.21 2.28
CA SER A 176 -1.38 -21.06 3.43
C SER A 176 -1.50 -20.19 4.68
#